data_AF-A0A1I3VAA5-F1
#
_entry.id   AF-A0A1I3VAA5-F1
#
_cell.length_a   1.000
_cell.length_b   1.000
_cell.length_c   1.000
_cell.angle_alpha   90.00
_cell.angle_beta   90.00
_cell.angle_gamma   90.00
#
_symmetry.space_group_name_H-M   'P 1'
#
loop_
_entity.id
_entity.type
_entity.pdbx_description
1 polymer ?
#
loop_
_entity_poly.entity_id
_entity_poly.type
_entity_poly.pdbx_seq_one_letter_code
_entity_poly.pdbx_strand_id
1 'polypeptide(L)' 'MTAPELTEFDSLTPEEQARLRAAYALEMARHANTCSLDEKIARFNAWLEPQGITFSMDTLRPRHQAPMAR' A
#
# COMPACT_ATOMS: atom_id res chain seq x y z
N MET A 1 -18.64 9.90 13.41
CA MET A 1 -18.37 8.66 12.66
C MET A 1 -16.87 8.62 12.45
N THR A 2 -16.14 7.99 13.35
CA THR A 2 -14.68 7.85 13.27
C THR A 2 -14.38 6.98 12.05
N ALA A 3 -13.59 7.48 11.10
CA ALA A 3 -13.14 6.67 9.98
C ALA A 3 -12.49 5.37 10.53
N PRO A 4 -12.69 4.21 9.87
CA PRO A 4 -12.06 2.98 10.32
C PRO A 4 -10.55 3.21 10.50
N GLU A 5 -9.96 2.64 11.55
CA GLU A 5 -8.52 2.71 11.81
C GLU A 5 -7.78 1.93 10.71
N LEU A 6 -7.63 2.56 9.54
CA LEU A 6 -6.87 2.00 8.43
C LEU A 6 -5.39 2.03 8.81
N THR A 7 -4.74 0.88 8.67
CA THR A 7 -3.31 0.76 8.92
C THR A 7 -2.56 1.27 7.69
N GLU A 8 -1.60 2.18 7.87
CA GLU A 8 -0.75 2.60 6.77
C GLU A 8 0.14 1.46 6.31
N PHE A 9 0.22 1.25 4.99
CA PHE A 9 1.07 0.21 4.40
C PHE A 9 2.53 0.29 4.85
N ASP A 10 3.07 1.50 5.05
CA ASP A 10 4.44 1.71 5.53
C ASP A 10 4.64 1.29 7.00
N SER A 11 3.58 1.28 7.80
CA SER A 11 3.61 0.83 9.20
C SER A 11 3.55 -0.69 9.34
N LEU A 12 3.30 -1.43 8.25
CA LEU A 12 3.33 -2.89 8.24
C LEU A 12 4.76 -3.42 8.30
N THR A 13 4.90 -4.63 8.83
CA THR A 13 6.20 -5.33 8.82
C THR A 13 6.67 -5.56 7.38
N PRO A 14 8.00 -5.63 7.13
CA PRO A 14 8.52 -5.88 5.79
C PRO A 14 7.97 -7.16 5.15
N GLU A 15 7.66 -8.17 5.97
CA GLU A 15 7.10 -9.45 5.54
C GLU A 15 5.67 -9.28 5.03
N GLU A 16 4.81 -8.55 5.76
CA GLU A 16 3.44 -8.25 5.34
C GLU A 16 3.42 -7.34 4.10
N GLN A 17 4.32 -6.35 4.03
CA GLN A 17 4.47 -5.52 2.83
C GLN A 17 4.87 -6.35 1.61
N ALA A 18 5.78 -7.33 1.77
CA ALA A 18 6.21 -8.20 0.68
C ALA A 18 5.08 -9.14 0.23
N ARG A 19 4.32 -9.69 1.19
CA ARG A 19 3.14 -10.53 0.93
C ARG A 19 2.08 -9.79 0.12
N LEU A 20 1.74 -8.57 0.52
CA LEU A 20 0.75 -7.74 -0.16
C LEU A 20 1.21 -7.33 -1.56
N ARG A 21 2.49 -6.98 -1.72
CA ARG A 21 3.08 -6.71 -3.05
C ARG A 21 3.02 -7.92 -3.98
N ALA A 22 3.34 -9.11 -3.47
CA ALA A 22 3.27 -10.35 -4.24
C ALA A 22 1.82 -10.69 -4.63
N ALA A 23 0.87 -10.57 -3.70
CA ALA A 23 -0.54 -10.79 -3.97
C ALA A 23 -1.09 -9.81 -5.02
N TYR A 24 -0.76 -8.52 -4.90
CA TYR A 24 -1.17 -7.51 -5.88
C TYR A 24 -0.51 -7.72 -7.25
N ALA A 25 0.74 -8.18 -7.31
CA ALA A 25 1.39 -8.52 -8.58
C ALA A 25 0.69 -9.68 -9.31
N LEU A 26 0.21 -10.67 -8.57
CA LEU A 26 -0.60 -11.77 -9.14
C LEU A 26 -1.95 -11.29 -9.65
N GLU A 27 -2.59 -10.35 -8.96
CA GLU A 27 -3.83 -9.71 -9.43
C GLU A 27 -3.57 -8.90 -10.71
N MET A 28 -2.49 -8.12 -10.74
CA MET A 28 -2.11 -7.33 -11.93
C MET A 28 -1.71 -8.18 -13.13
N ALA A 29 -1.16 -9.37 -12.93
CA ALA A 29 -0.89 -10.31 -14.02
C ALA A 29 -2.17 -10.72 -14.78
N ARG A 30 -3.36 -10.57 -14.16
CA ARG A 30 -4.66 -10.86 -14.78
C ARG A 30 -5.24 -9.67 -15.53
N HIS A 31 -4.73 -8.47 -15.30
CA HIS A 31 -5.19 -7.24 -15.94
C HIS A 31 -4.20 -6.80 -17.02
N ALA A 32 -4.52 -7.08 -18.29
CA ALA A 32 -3.82 -6.49 -19.42
C ALA A 32 -4.22 -5.02 -19.57
N ASN A 33 -3.22 -4.15 -19.71
CA ASN A 33 -3.25 -2.68 -19.76
C ASN A 33 -3.19 -2.02 -18.38
N THR A 34 -2.10 -1.30 -18.14
CA THR A 34 -2.11 -0.26 -17.12
C THR A 34 -1.77 1.07 -17.76
N CYS A 35 -2.76 1.96 -17.72
CA CYS A 35 -2.64 3.39 -17.92
C CYS A 35 -1.86 4.02 -16.75
N SER A 36 -1.79 5.35 -16.77
CA SER A 36 -1.00 6.24 -15.90
C SER A 36 -0.83 5.80 -14.43
N LEU A 37 0.28 6.23 -13.82
CA LEU A 37 0.65 5.94 -12.43
C LEU A 37 -0.48 6.21 -11.41
N ASP A 38 -1.25 7.28 -11.60
CA ASP A 38 -2.40 7.63 -10.74
C ASP A 38 -3.48 6.54 -10.70
N GLU A 39 -3.81 5.95 -11.86
CA GLU A 39 -4.77 4.84 -11.96
C GLU A 39 -4.25 3.59 -11.23
N LYS A 40 -2.94 3.33 -11.28
CA LYS A 40 -2.32 2.23 -10.54
C LYS A 40 -2.45 2.42 -9.04
N ILE A 41 -2.29 3.66 -8.56
CA ILE A 41 -2.38 4.01 -7.14
C ILE A 41 -3.84 3.91 -6.67
N ALA A 42 -4.79 4.48 -7.42
CA ALA A 42 -6.21 4.38 -7.10
C ALA A 42 -6.68 2.92 -7.05
N ARG A 43 -6.26 2.09 -8.01
CA ARG A 43 -6.59 0.66 -8.03
C ARG A 43 -5.95 -0.10 -6.87
N PHE A 44 -4.71 0.23 -6.52
CA PHE A 44 -4.03 -0.39 -5.39
C PHE A 44 -4.72 -0.04 -4.07
N ASN A 45 -5.12 1.21 -3.89
CA ASN A 45 -5.90 1.63 -2.72
C ASN A 45 -7.25 0.92 -2.64
N ALA A 46 -8.00 0.85 -3.73
CA ALA A 46 -9.28 0.14 -3.77
C ALA A 46 -9.13 -1.35 -3.42
N TRP A 47 -7.98 -1.95 -3.72
CA TRP A 47 -7.66 -3.32 -3.34
C TRP A 47 -7.24 -3.45 -1.86
N LEU A 48 -6.59 -2.44 -1.28
CA LEU A 48 -6.14 -2.42 0.12
C LEU A 48 -7.24 -2.04 1.12
N GLU A 49 -8.18 -1.17 0.74
CA GLU A 49 -9.28 -0.72 1.60
C GLU A 49 -10.07 -1.87 2.28
N PRO A 50 -10.51 -2.94 1.58
CA PRO A 50 -11.20 -4.05 2.23
C PRO A 50 -10.29 -4.86 3.17
N GLN A 51 -8.97 -4.72 3.06
CA GLN A 51 -7.97 -5.35 3.95
C GLN A 51 -7.67 -4.46 5.16
N GLY A 52 -8.33 -3.30 5.30
CA GLY A 52 -8.10 -2.35 6.38
C GLY A 52 -6.78 -1.59 6.24
N ILE A 53 -6.22 -1.53 5.03
CA ILE A 53 -4.91 -0.93 4.75
C ILE A 53 -5.08 0.27 3.82
N THR A 54 -4.28 1.31 4.03
CA THR A 54 -4.23 2.49 3.15
C THR A 54 -2.82 2.71 2.61
N PHE A 55 -2.72 3.21 1.37
CA PHE A 55 -1.46 3.55 0.72
C PHE A 55 -1.55 4.95 0.10
N SER A 56 -0.62 5.84 0.43
CA SER A 56 -0.61 7.20 -0.11
C SER A 56 0.72 7.50 -0.79
N MET A 57 0.74 8.30 -1.88
CA MET A 57 2.01 8.70 -2.50
C MET A 57 2.95 9.44 -1.54
N ASP A 58 2.43 10.07 -0.49
CA ASP A 58 3.27 10.69 0.53
C ASP A 58 4.17 9.67 1.26
N THR A 59 3.75 8.39 1.33
CA THR A 59 4.55 7.30 1.89
C THR A 59 5.65 6.81 0.93
N LEU A 60 5.67 7.25 -0.33
CA LEU A 60 6.79 6.98 -1.26
C LEU A 60 8.01 7.86 -0.96
N ARG A 61 7.88 8.87 -0.08
CA ARG A 61 9.06 9.57 0.40
C ARG A 61 9.92 8.56 1.17
N PRO A 62 11.20 8.41 0.84
CA PRO A 62 12.09 7.57 1.62
C PRO A 62 12.01 8.04 3.07
N ARG A 63 11.51 7.17 3.95
CA ARG A 63 11.45 7.38 5.38
C ARG A 63 12.88 7.52 5.88
N HIS A 64 13.42 8.74 5.81
CA HIS A 64 14.64 9.16 6.48
C HIS A 64 14.42 9.31 7.99
N GLN A 65 13.58 8.45 8.58
CA GLN A 65 13.18 8.52 9.98
C GLN A 65 13.43 7.16 10.64
N ALA A 66 14.71 6.92 10.90
CA ALA A 66 15.16 6.34 12.16
C ALA A 66 15.58 7.53 13.06
N PRO A 67 15.45 7.48 14.40
CA PRO A 67 15.87 6.33 15.19
C PRO A 67 14.85 5.83 16.22
N MET A 68 14.93 4.52 16.49
CA MET A 68 14.53 3.94 17.77
C MET A 68 15.19 4.75 18.89
N ALA A 69 14.37 5.44 19.69
CA ALA A 69 14.81 6.02 20.95
C ALA A 69 15.09 4.88 21.94
N ARG A 70 16.30 4.94 22.51
CA ARG A 70 16.87 4.05 23.52
C ARG A 70 16.12 4.11 24.85
#